data_AF-M8DRJ7-F1
#
_entry.id   AF-M8DRJ7-F1
#
_cell.length_a   1.000
_cell.length_b   1.000
_cell.length_c   1.000
_cell.angle_alpha   90.00
_cell.angle_beta   90.00
_cell.angle_gamma   90.00
#
_symmetry.space_group_name_H-M   'P 1'
#
loop_
_entity.id
_entity.type
_entity.pdbx_description
1 polymer ?
#
loop_
_entity_poly.entity_id
_entity_poly.type
_entity_poly.pdbx_seq_one_letter_code
_entity_poly.pdbx_strand_id
1 'polypeptide(L)'
;MFRTILSFITVFTVLFTYPVYAHPGKTDANGGHTCRTNCEKWGLKTGEYHYHDKNGNIIRQKKQSNQTNLPAIQINSKHMVKVIRVIDGDTVDVRFSNGATSRVRLIGVNTPETVHPQKSVEKYGKEASNYTKKRLTNQTVTLEFDAGVKDKYGRLLAYVWIGKELFNETLVKDGYAHVMTIQPNVKYQQRFIQAERKARQEKKGLWKA
;
A
#
# COMPACT_ATOMS: atom_id res chain seq x y z
N MET A 1 67.53 37.25 41.93
CA MET A 1 67.75 36.58 40.63
C MET A 1 67.03 35.23 40.64
N PHE A 2 65.79 35.16 40.16
CA PHE A 2 65.04 33.91 40.02
C PHE A 2 64.84 33.62 38.53
N ARG A 3 65.39 32.50 38.04
CA ARG A 3 65.20 32.00 36.67
C ARG A 3 64.12 30.93 36.72
N THR A 4 62.94 31.22 36.20
CA THR A 4 61.86 30.24 35.98
C THR A 4 62.07 29.61 34.61
N ILE A 5 62.35 28.31 34.57
CA ILE A 5 62.43 27.52 33.33
C ILE A 5 61.03 26.99 33.03
N LEU A 6 60.38 27.55 32.01
CA LEU A 6 59.12 27.04 31.47
C LEU A 6 59.44 25.82 30.58
N SER A 7 59.14 24.61 31.06
CA SER A 7 59.21 23.40 30.24
C SER A 7 57.95 23.30 29.37
N PHE A 8 58.10 23.45 28.06
CA PHE A 8 57.06 23.16 27.09
C PHE A 8 56.88 21.64 26.97
N ILE A 9 55.77 21.12 27.50
CA ILE A 9 55.34 19.74 27.24
C ILE A 9 54.69 19.74 25.86
N THR A 10 55.42 19.28 24.85
CA THR A 10 54.87 18.99 23.52
C THR A 10 54.02 17.73 23.60
N VAL A 11 52.69 17.91 23.65
CA VAL A 11 51.73 16.81 23.54
C VAL A 11 51.75 16.31 22.09
N PHE A 12 52.51 15.24 21.85
CA PHE A 12 52.56 14.55 20.56
C PHE A 12 51.28 13.73 20.41
N THR A 13 50.24 14.32 19.82
CA THR A 13 48.99 13.64 19.48
C THR A 13 49.25 12.65 18.34
N VAL A 14 49.48 11.38 18.70
CA VAL A 14 49.54 10.28 17.74
C VAL A 14 48.14 10.12 17.14
N LEU A 15 47.95 10.65 15.93
CA LEU A 15 46.77 10.42 15.11
C LEU A 15 46.80 8.96 14.65
N PHE A 16 46.21 8.06 15.43
CA PHE A 16 45.91 6.70 14.98
C PHE A 16 44.87 6.78 13.85
N THR A 17 45.32 6.68 12.62
CA THR A 17 44.43 6.48 11.47
C THR A 17 43.98 5.02 11.47
N TYR A 18 42.75 4.79 11.92
CA TYR A 18 42.15 3.46 11.78
C TYR A 18 41.88 3.20 10.28
N PRO A 19 42.38 2.10 9.70
CA PRO A 19 42.07 1.77 8.32
C PRO A 19 40.57 1.46 8.19
N VAL A 20 39.86 2.29 7.43
CA VAL A 20 38.46 2.05 7.05
C VAL A 20 38.47 1.11 5.85
N TYR A 21 38.12 -0.15 6.07
CA TYR A 21 38.01 -1.14 5.01
C TYR A 21 36.62 -1.10 4.39
N ALA A 22 36.51 -0.64 3.14
CA ALA A 22 35.31 -0.80 2.35
C ALA A 22 35.13 -2.28 1.96
N HIS A 23 33.93 -2.82 2.18
CA HIS A 23 33.61 -4.18 1.79
C HIS A 23 33.47 -4.34 0.27
N PRO A 24 34.01 -5.42 -0.33
CA PRO A 24 33.77 -5.73 -1.72
C PRO A 24 32.37 -6.32 -1.89
N GLY A 25 31.43 -5.53 -2.41
CA GLY A 25 30.08 -6.00 -2.73
C GLY A 25 29.43 -5.10 -3.76
N LYS A 26 29.00 -5.67 -4.90
CA LYS A 26 28.08 -4.97 -5.80
C LYS A 26 26.71 -4.93 -5.12
N THR A 27 26.26 -3.73 -4.79
CA THR A 27 24.90 -3.49 -4.29
C THR A 27 23.88 -3.84 -5.37
N ASP A 28 22.82 -4.55 -5.01
CA ASP A 28 21.74 -4.91 -5.91
C ASP A 28 20.75 -3.75 -6.14
N ALA A 29 19.73 -3.98 -6.96
CA ALA A 29 18.69 -2.98 -7.25
C ALA A 29 17.87 -2.56 -6.00
N ASN A 30 17.90 -3.35 -4.92
CA ASN A 30 17.23 -3.04 -3.67
C ASN A 30 18.11 -2.25 -2.69
N GLY A 31 19.37 -1.95 -3.07
CA GLY A 31 20.30 -1.21 -2.22
C GLY A 31 21.01 -2.07 -1.17
N GLY A 32 20.92 -3.40 -1.25
CA GLY A 32 21.61 -4.30 -0.33
C GLY A 32 22.62 -5.21 -1.05
N HIS A 33 23.31 -6.06 -0.30
CA HIS A 33 24.19 -7.08 -0.87
C HIS A 33 24.35 -8.29 0.04
N THR A 34 24.83 -9.38 -0.54
CA THR A 34 25.19 -10.60 0.20
C THR A 34 26.67 -10.57 0.58
N CYS A 35 26.98 -10.80 1.85
CA CYS A 35 28.35 -10.89 2.31
C CYS A 35 29.02 -12.18 1.77
N ARG A 36 30.18 -12.05 1.11
CA ARG A 36 30.91 -13.19 0.53
C ARG A 36 32.32 -13.38 1.07
N THR A 37 32.94 -12.32 1.60
CA THR A 37 34.33 -12.35 2.06
C THR A 37 34.48 -11.63 3.39
N ASN A 38 35.33 -12.16 4.27
CA ASN A 38 35.66 -11.59 5.57
C ASN A 38 34.44 -11.32 6.48
N CYS A 39 33.30 -11.98 6.28
CA CYS A 39 32.03 -11.65 6.93
C CYS A 39 32.10 -11.65 8.46
N GLU A 40 32.81 -12.62 9.04
CA GLU A 40 32.98 -12.74 10.49
C GLU A 40 33.71 -11.56 11.11
N LYS A 41 34.66 -10.93 10.39
CA LYS A 41 35.36 -9.71 10.83
C LYS A 41 34.38 -8.55 11.11
N TRP A 42 33.19 -8.63 10.51
CA TRP A 42 32.16 -7.60 10.59
C TRP A 42 30.89 -8.11 11.28
N GLY A 43 31.00 -9.24 11.98
CA GLY A 43 29.89 -9.84 12.73
C GLY A 43 28.75 -10.35 11.84
N LEU A 44 29.07 -10.81 10.63
CA LEU A 44 28.10 -11.37 9.68
C LEU A 44 28.44 -12.81 9.33
N LYS A 45 27.41 -13.59 9.01
CA LYS A 45 27.58 -14.93 8.45
C LYS A 45 27.95 -14.84 6.98
N THR A 46 28.80 -15.75 6.51
CA THR A 46 29.04 -15.92 5.07
C THR A 46 27.72 -16.24 4.37
N GLY A 47 27.39 -15.47 3.34
CA GLY A 47 26.10 -15.55 2.65
C GLY A 47 24.98 -14.68 3.26
N GLU A 48 25.25 -13.91 4.32
CA GLU A 48 24.25 -13.04 4.94
C GLU A 48 23.96 -11.79 4.07
N TYR A 49 22.70 -11.60 3.70
CA TYR A 49 22.22 -10.44 2.96
C TYR A 49 21.92 -9.28 3.92
N HIS A 50 22.44 -8.09 3.63
CA HIS A 50 22.26 -6.91 4.47
C HIS A 50 22.31 -5.59 3.68
N TYR A 51 21.99 -4.50 4.36
CA TYR A 51 22.03 -3.12 3.86
C TYR A 51 23.02 -2.30 4.69
N HIS A 52 23.32 -1.08 4.24
CA HIS A 52 24.10 -0.09 4.99
C HIS A 52 23.31 1.21 5.13
N ASP A 53 23.43 1.89 6.27
CA ASP A 53 22.93 3.26 6.39
C ASP A 53 23.91 4.28 5.77
N LYS A 54 23.53 5.56 5.77
CA LYS A 54 24.38 6.66 5.26
C LYS A 54 25.72 6.81 5.99
N ASN A 55 25.87 6.20 7.16
CA ASN A 55 27.08 6.20 7.98
C ASN A 55 27.86 4.88 7.84
N GLY A 56 27.41 3.94 7.00
CA GLY A 56 28.06 2.64 6.79
C GLY A 56 27.74 1.57 7.84
N ASN A 57 26.70 1.75 8.67
CA ASN A 57 26.31 0.74 9.65
C ASN A 57 25.48 -0.37 9.00
N ILE A 58 25.75 -1.62 9.38
CA ILE A 58 25.03 -2.79 8.89
C ILE A 58 23.58 -2.80 9.38
N ILE A 59 22.65 -2.86 8.43
CA ILE A 59 21.22 -2.99 8.64
C ILE A 59 20.77 -4.37 8.12
N ARG A 60 20.34 -5.26 9.03
CA ARG A 60 19.91 -6.63 8.70
C ARG A 60 18.46 -6.75 8.23
N GLN A 61 17.66 -5.72 8.45
CA GLN A 61 16.28 -5.61 8.00
C GLN A 61 16.08 -4.23 7.43
N LYS A 62 15.55 -4.11 6.21
CA LYS A 62 15.23 -2.81 5.59
C LYS A 62 14.57 -1.94 6.64
N LYS A 63 15.28 -0.90 7.12
CA LYS A 63 14.77 0.04 8.13
C LYS A 63 13.43 0.50 7.58
N GLN A 64 12.35 0.06 8.22
CA GLN A 64 10.99 0.33 7.78
C GLN A 64 10.82 1.84 7.92
N SER A 65 11.12 2.56 6.84
CA SER A 65 11.19 4.01 6.80
C SER A 65 9.80 4.53 7.10
N ASN A 66 9.50 4.88 8.37
CA ASN A 66 8.21 5.41 8.79
C ASN A 66 7.02 4.79 8.04
N GLN A 67 6.93 3.46 7.96
CA GLN A 67 5.68 2.85 7.52
C GLN A 67 4.72 3.03 8.67
N THR A 68 3.82 4.00 8.53
CA THR A 68 2.56 4.01 9.26
C THR A 68 1.92 2.65 9.01
N ASN A 69 2.11 1.72 9.96
CA ASN A 69 1.53 0.39 9.86
C ASN A 69 0.01 0.58 9.70
N LEU A 70 -0.60 -0.19 8.80
CA LEU A 70 -2.06 -0.20 8.70
C LEU A 70 -2.63 -0.44 10.10
N PRO A 71 -3.72 0.24 10.48
CA PRO A 71 -4.39 -0.10 11.72
C PRO A 71 -4.71 -1.60 11.71
N ALA A 72 -4.74 -2.24 12.87
CA ALA A 72 -5.12 -3.64 12.96
C ALA A 72 -6.55 -3.81 12.44
N ILE A 73 -6.67 -4.18 11.17
CA ILE A 73 -7.97 -4.33 10.51
C ILE A 73 -8.52 -5.68 10.94
N GLN A 74 -9.58 -5.62 11.74
CA GLN A 74 -10.29 -6.80 12.22
C GLN A 74 -11.42 -7.16 11.26
N ILE A 75 -11.81 -8.43 11.29
CA ILE A 75 -13.01 -8.90 10.60
C ILE A 75 -14.23 -8.13 11.13
N ASN A 76 -15.18 -7.79 10.25
CA ASN A 76 -16.40 -7.06 10.60
C ASN A 76 -16.19 -5.66 11.21
N SER A 77 -15.00 -5.08 11.09
CA SER A 77 -14.72 -3.73 11.59
C SER A 77 -15.10 -2.64 10.58
N LYS A 78 -15.24 -1.42 11.11
CA LYS A 78 -15.47 -0.21 10.32
C LYS A 78 -14.37 0.81 10.56
N HIS A 79 -13.86 1.40 9.49
CA HIS A 79 -12.80 2.39 9.56
C HIS A 79 -13.11 3.58 8.66
N MET A 80 -13.11 4.79 9.23
CA MET A 80 -13.16 6.01 8.44
C MET A 80 -11.81 6.27 7.78
N VAL A 81 -11.84 6.55 6.49
CA VAL A 81 -10.66 6.81 5.67
C VAL A 81 -10.93 7.94 4.68
N LYS A 82 -9.86 8.61 4.22
CA LYS A 82 -9.94 9.54 3.10
C LYS A 82 -9.57 8.81 1.81
N VAL A 83 -10.40 8.89 0.78
CA VAL A 83 -10.04 8.43 -0.57
C VAL A 83 -9.07 9.43 -1.17
N ILE A 84 -7.87 8.97 -1.49
CA ILE A 84 -6.79 9.82 -2.01
C ILE A 84 -6.59 9.66 -3.52
N ARG A 85 -7.01 8.53 -4.09
CA ARG A 85 -6.95 8.28 -5.53
C ARG A 85 -7.98 7.24 -5.94
N VAL A 86 -8.63 7.43 -7.08
CA VAL A 86 -9.47 6.41 -7.73
C VAL A 86 -8.66 5.81 -8.87
N ILE A 87 -8.46 4.49 -8.83
CA ILE A 87 -7.67 3.75 -9.83
C ILE A 87 -8.56 3.43 -11.03
N ASP A 88 -9.69 2.78 -10.76
CA ASP A 88 -10.72 2.40 -11.72
C ASP A 88 -12.10 2.47 -11.04
N GLY A 89 -13.13 1.85 -11.63
CA GLY A 89 -14.49 1.92 -11.11
C GLY A 89 -14.69 1.24 -9.74
N ASP A 90 -13.87 0.23 -9.40
CA ASP A 90 -14.04 -0.61 -8.21
C ASP A 90 -12.77 -0.74 -7.35
N THR A 91 -11.73 0.03 -7.67
CA THR A 91 -10.47 0.07 -6.94
C THR A 91 -10.07 1.50 -6.60
N VAL A 92 -9.78 1.74 -5.31
CA VAL A 92 -9.38 3.06 -4.79
C VAL A 92 -8.16 2.93 -3.88
N ASP A 93 -7.33 3.97 -3.82
CA ASP A 93 -6.33 4.13 -2.77
C ASP A 93 -6.89 5.06 -1.69
N VAL A 94 -6.68 4.67 -0.43
CA VAL A 94 -7.19 5.39 0.75
C VAL A 94 -6.06 5.74 1.71
N ARG A 95 -6.34 6.69 2.60
CA ARG A 95 -5.50 7.07 3.73
C ARG A 95 -6.29 6.95 5.04
N PHE A 96 -5.73 6.21 6.00
CA PHE A 96 -6.24 6.07 7.35
C PHE A 96 -5.88 7.28 8.22
N SER A 97 -6.53 7.42 9.37
CA SER A 97 -6.28 8.51 10.33
C SER A 97 -4.83 8.56 10.83
N ASN A 98 -4.18 7.41 10.96
CA ASN A 98 -2.77 7.30 11.34
C ASN A 98 -1.78 7.58 10.18
N GLY A 99 -2.28 8.00 9.02
CA GLY A 99 -1.46 8.30 7.84
C GLY A 99 -1.11 7.08 6.98
N ALA A 100 -1.45 5.86 7.39
CA ALA A 100 -1.24 4.67 6.57
C ALA A 100 -2.05 4.76 5.27
N THR A 101 -1.48 4.26 4.16
CA THR A 101 -2.20 4.18 2.88
C THR A 101 -2.36 2.74 2.44
N SER A 102 -3.45 2.45 1.74
CA SER A 102 -3.69 1.13 1.16
C SER A 102 -4.54 1.22 -0.08
N ARG A 103 -4.37 0.25 -0.98
CA ARG A 103 -5.31 -0.04 -2.06
C ARG A 103 -6.48 -0.86 -1.52
N VAL A 104 -7.68 -0.53 -1.95
CA VAL A 104 -8.95 -1.17 -1.59
C VAL A 104 -9.65 -1.61 -2.86
N ARG A 105 -10.05 -2.89 -2.92
CA ARG A 105 -10.92 -3.46 -3.94
C ARG A 105 -12.32 -3.61 -3.35
N LEU A 106 -13.31 -3.04 -4.03
CA LEU A 106 -14.69 -3.04 -3.58
C LEU A 106 -15.28 -4.45 -3.64
N ILE A 107 -15.82 -4.94 -2.53
CA ILE A 107 -16.44 -6.28 -2.46
C ILE A 107 -17.75 -6.32 -3.26
N GLY A 108 -18.00 -7.44 -3.93
CA GLY A 108 -19.31 -7.76 -4.47
C GLY A 108 -19.59 -7.20 -5.88
N VAL A 109 -18.66 -6.43 -6.43
CA VAL A 109 -18.86 -5.67 -7.68
C VAL A 109 -17.64 -5.77 -8.59
N ASN A 110 -17.86 -5.78 -9.88
CA ASN A 110 -16.82 -5.70 -10.90
C ASN A 110 -17.19 -4.69 -11.98
N THR A 111 -16.41 -3.63 -12.11
CA THR A 111 -16.56 -2.65 -13.19
C THR A 111 -15.78 -3.08 -14.43
N PRO A 112 -16.20 -2.68 -15.64
CA PRO A 112 -15.43 -2.97 -16.84
C PRO A 112 -14.03 -2.36 -16.74
N GLU A 113 -13.04 -3.17 -17.11
CA GLU A 113 -11.64 -2.87 -16.88
C GLU A 113 -11.15 -1.72 -17.77
N THR A 114 -10.34 -0.82 -17.20
CA THR A 114 -9.82 0.37 -17.91
C THR A 114 -8.32 0.50 -17.93
N VAL A 115 -7.60 -0.25 -17.08
CA VAL A 115 -6.15 -0.04 -16.86
C VAL A 115 -5.32 -1.30 -17.03
N HIS A 116 -5.90 -2.39 -17.53
CA HIS A 116 -5.17 -3.63 -17.72
C HIS A 116 -4.15 -3.52 -18.88
N PRO A 117 -2.84 -3.74 -18.64
CA PRO A 117 -1.77 -3.48 -19.63
C PRO A 117 -1.92 -4.26 -20.95
N GLN A 118 -2.63 -5.39 -20.91
CA GLN A 118 -2.78 -6.31 -22.05
C GLN A 118 -4.22 -6.40 -22.59
N LYS A 119 -5.19 -5.66 -22.04
CA LYS A 119 -6.58 -5.70 -22.51
C LYS A 119 -7.00 -4.33 -23.02
N SER A 120 -7.78 -4.32 -24.10
CA SER A 120 -8.48 -3.11 -24.53
C SER A 120 -9.42 -2.63 -23.43
N VAL A 121 -9.59 -1.31 -23.32
CA VAL A 121 -10.60 -0.71 -22.43
C VAL A 121 -11.95 -1.34 -22.73
N GLU A 122 -12.57 -1.95 -21.73
CA GLU A 122 -13.87 -2.59 -21.89
C GLU A 122 -14.95 -1.50 -22.09
N LYS A 123 -15.97 -1.81 -22.90
CA LYS A 123 -17.11 -0.90 -23.13
C LYS A 123 -17.66 -0.46 -21.77
N TYR A 124 -17.85 0.85 -21.59
CA TYR A 124 -18.35 1.48 -20.36
C TYR A 124 -17.37 1.57 -19.17
N GLY A 125 -16.13 1.11 -19.31
CA GLY A 125 -15.15 1.18 -18.23
C GLY A 125 -14.79 2.63 -17.85
N LYS A 126 -14.62 3.51 -18.84
CA LYS A 126 -14.25 4.92 -18.61
C LYS A 126 -15.36 5.66 -17.85
N GLU A 127 -16.60 5.37 -18.19
CA GLU A 127 -17.81 5.90 -17.56
C GLU A 127 -17.89 5.44 -16.11
N ALA A 128 -17.67 4.15 -15.83
CA ALA A 128 -17.61 3.63 -14.47
C ALA A 128 -16.50 4.28 -13.64
N SER A 129 -15.27 4.38 -14.18
CA SER A 129 -14.15 5.06 -13.53
C SER A 129 -14.46 6.54 -13.25
N ASN A 130 -15.05 7.25 -14.21
CA ASN A 130 -15.41 8.66 -14.05
C ASN A 130 -16.52 8.86 -13.01
N TYR A 131 -17.50 7.95 -12.97
CA TYR A 131 -18.53 7.95 -11.95
C TYR A 131 -17.91 7.80 -10.55
N THR A 132 -17.04 6.80 -10.36
CA THR A 132 -16.33 6.60 -9.08
C THR A 132 -15.46 7.81 -8.73
N LYS A 133 -14.73 8.39 -9.69
CA LYS A 133 -13.94 9.61 -9.48
C LYS A 133 -14.81 10.77 -8.99
N LYS A 134 -15.95 11.02 -9.64
CA LYS A 134 -16.87 12.10 -9.26
C LYS A 134 -17.43 11.89 -7.85
N ARG A 135 -17.70 10.65 -7.46
CA ARG A 135 -18.35 10.31 -6.19
C ARG A 135 -17.39 10.18 -5.02
N LEU A 136 -16.14 9.76 -5.25
CA LEU A 136 -15.21 9.38 -4.18
C LEU A 136 -13.94 10.23 -4.08
N THR A 137 -13.52 10.96 -5.12
CA THR A 137 -12.25 11.70 -5.05
C THR A 137 -12.25 12.70 -3.89
N ASN A 138 -11.24 12.63 -3.03
CA ASN A 138 -11.07 13.44 -1.82
C ASN A 138 -12.18 13.28 -0.75
N GLN A 139 -13.09 12.31 -0.90
CA GLN A 139 -14.14 12.07 0.07
C GLN A 139 -13.66 11.26 1.26
N THR A 140 -14.23 11.57 2.43
CA THR A 140 -14.13 10.72 3.62
C THR A 140 -15.24 9.67 3.56
N VAL A 141 -14.87 8.40 3.64
CA VAL A 141 -15.77 7.26 3.56
C VAL A 141 -15.52 6.30 4.71
N THR A 142 -16.49 5.44 4.99
CA THR A 142 -16.32 4.34 5.93
C THR A 142 -16.09 3.05 5.14
N LEU A 143 -14.94 2.41 5.37
CA LEU A 143 -14.71 1.04 4.93
C LEU A 143 -15.33 0.09 5.94
N GLU A 144 -16.13 -0.85 5.48
CA GLU A 144 -16.62 -1.97 6.26
C GLU A 144 -16.01 -3.27 5.73
N PHE A 145 -15.30 -3.97 6.61
CA PHE A 145 -14.68 -5.25 6.31
C PHE A 145 -15.64 -6.39 6.58
N ASP A 146 -15.44 -7.51 5.89
CA ASP A 146 -16.19 -8.75 6.06
C ASP A 146 -15.22 -9.88 6.49
N ALA A 147 -15.62 -11.14 6.38
CA ALA A 147 -14.87 -12.32 6.81
C ALA A 147 -13.43 -12.42 6.26
N GLY A 148 -13.17 -11.89 5.07
CA GLY A 148 -11.86 -11.82 4.42
C GLY A 148 -11.41 -10.36 4.21
N VAL A 149 -10.27 -10.00 4.78
CA VAL A 149 -9.77 -8.62 4.81
C VAL A 149 -8.90 -8.27 3.60
N LYS A 150 -8.18 -9.24 3.02
CA LYS A 150 -7.26 -9.02 1.89
C LYS A 150 -7.46 -10.07 0.81
N ASP A 151 -7.19 -9.67 -0.43
CA ASP A 151 -7.05 -10.60 -1.54
C ASP A 151 -5.60 -11.11 -1.69
N LYS A 152 -5.40 -12.04 -2.64
CA LYS A 152 -4.09 -12.61 -2.97
C LYS A 152 -3.06 -11.60 -3.49
N TYR A 153 -3.49 -10.40 -3.88
CA TYR A 153 -2.62 -9.31 -4.32
C TYR A 153 -2.29 -8.32 -3.20
N GLY A 154 -2.78 -8.58 -1.99
CA GLY A 154 -2.58 -7.73 -0.82
C GLY A 154 -3.47 -6.48 -0.78
N ARG A 155 -4.45 -6.36 -1.69
CA ARG A 155 -5.44 -5.27 -1.63
C ARG A 155 -6.42 -5.54 -0.50
N LEU A 156 -6.82 -4.50 0.21
CA LEU A 156 -7.90 -4.59 1.18
C LEU A 156 -9.23 -4.86 0.46
N LEU A 157 -10.05 -5.72 1.03
CA LEU A 157 -11.39 -6.01 0.57
C LEU A 157 -12.39 -5.32 1.50
N ALA A 158 -13.16 -4.38 0.98
CA ALA A 158 -14.13 -3.64 1.79
C ALA A 158 -15.40 -3.26 1.03
N TYR A 159 -16.47 -3.07 1.78
CA TYR A 159 -17.63 -2.28 1.38
C TYR A 159 -17.38 -0.80 1.68
N VAL A 160 -17.76 0.08 0.76
CA VAL A 160 -17.55 1.53 0.89
C VAL A 160 -18.87 2.21 1.20
N TRP A 161 -18.92 2.92 2.32
CA TRP A 161 -20.07 3.70 2.75
C TRP A 161 -19.83 5.20 2.65
N ILE A 162 -20.77 5.90 2.03
CA ILE A 162 -20.85 7.36 2.00
C ILE A 162 -22.04 7.76 2.87
N GLY A 163 -21.78 8.04 4.15
CA GLY A 163 -22.86 8.19 5.14
C GLY A 163 -23.67 6.89 5.26
N LYS A 164 -24.94 6.91 4.81
CA LYS A 164 -25.84 5.74 4.81
C LYS A 164 -25.90 5.01 3.46
N GLU A 165 -25.25 5.54 2.43
CA GLU A 165 -25.24 4.95 1.09
C GLU A 165 -24.13 3.89 0.98
N LEU A 166 -24.50 2.68 0.57
CA LEU A 166 -23.56 1.63 0.22
C LEU A 166 -23.13 1.82 -1.24
N PHE A 167 -21.97 2.43 -1.46
CA PHE A 167 -21.51 2.82 -2.79
C PHE A 167 -21.36 1.63 -3.75
N ASN A 168 -20.97 0.46 -3.23
CA ASN A 168 -20.92 -0.79 -3.99
C ASN A 168 -22.29 -1.11 -4.62
N GLU A 169 -23.38 -0.98 -3.87
CA GLU A 169 -24.73 -1.19 -4.41
C GLU A 169 -25.06 -0.14 -5.47
N THR A 170 -24.69 1.12 -5.23
CA THR A 170 -24.96 2.21 -6.18
C THR A 170 -24.30 1.96 -7.54
N LEU A 171 -23.06 1.46 -7.56
CA LEU A 171 -22.38 1.08 -8.80
C LEU A 171 -23.21 0.07 -9.61
N VAL A 172 -23.77 -0.95 -8.95
CA VAL A 172 -24.59 -1.97 -9.61
C VAL A 172 -25.94 -1.40 -10.04
N LYS A 173 -26.62 -0.69 -9.13
CA LYS A 173 -27.95 -0.11 -9.32
C LYS A 173 -28.00 0.88 -10.49
N ASP A 174 -26.94 1.65 -10.68
CA ASP A 174 -26.83 2.63 -11.75
C ASP A 174 -26.24 2.04 -13.04
N GLY A 175 -25.88 0.75 -13.02
CA GLY A 175 -25.38 0.01 -14.18
C GLY A 175 -23.93 0.31 -14.53
N TYR A 176 -23.09 0.68 -13.56
CA TYR A 176 -21.64 0.86 -13.76
C TYR A 176 -20.83 -0.40 -13.46
N ALA A 177 -21.40 -1.37 -12.74
CA ALA A 177 -20.75 -2.61 -12.38
C ALA A 177 -21.67 -3.83 -12.55
N HIS A 178 -21.06 -4.98 -12.82
CA HIS A 178 -21.68 -6.29 -12.65
C HIS A 178 -21.53 -6.77 -11.21
N VAL A 179 -22.45 -7.62 -10.77
CA VAL A 179 -22.32 -8.34 -9.49
C VAL A 179 -21.26 -9.43 -9.62
N MET A 180 -20.35 -9.50 -8.66
CA MET A 180 -19.31 -10.53 -8.60
C MET A 180 -19.19 -11.03 -7.16
N THR A 181 -19.03 -12.34 -6.97
CA THR A 181 -18.84 -12.92 -5.63
C THR A 181 -17.36 -12.98 -5.28
N ILE A 182 -16.97 -12.51 -4.10
CA ILE A 182 -15.62 -12.68 -3.54
C ILE A 182 -15.78 -13.44 -2.22
N GLN A 183 -15.57 -14.74 -2.20
CA GLN A 183 -15.68 -15.52 -0.95
C GLN A 183 -14.52 -15.19 0.01
N PRO A 184 -14.74 -15.25 1.33
CA PRO A 184 -16.00 -15.49 2.04
C PRO A 184 -16.91 -14.25 2.19
N ASN A 185 -16.61 -13.15 1.49
CA ASN A 185 -17.25 -11.84 1.67
C ASN A 185 -18.59 -11.71 0.93
N VAL A 186 -19.67 -12.19 1.54
CA VAL A 186 -21.00 -12.27 0.91
C VAL A 186 -22.09 -11.50 1.66
N LYS A 187 -21.74 -10.67 2.66
CA LYS A 187 -22.68 -9.96 3.54
C LYS A 187 -23.82 -9.24 2.81
N TYR A 188 -23.55 -8.60 1.68
CA TYR A 188 -24.54 -7.84 0.89
C TYR A 188 -24.89 -8.46 -0.47
N GLN A 189 -24.53 -9.73 -0.71
CA GLN A 189 -24.65 -10.36 -2.02
C GLN A 189 -26.08 -10.31 -2.58
N GLN A 190 -27.07 -10.66 -1.77
CA GLN A 190 -28.48 -10.65 -2.20
C GLN A 190 -28.98 -9.25 -2.57
N ARG A 191 -28.54 -8.22 -1.84
CA ARG A 191 -28.86 -6.83 -2.13
C ARG A 191 -28.30 -6.40 -3.50
N PHE A 192 -27.07 -6.80 -3.81
CA PHE A 192 -26.46 -6.51 -5.11
C PHE A 192 -27.14 -7.24 -6.26
N ILE A 193 -27.50 -8.52 -6.09
CA ILE A 193 -28.25 -9.30 -7.09
C ILE A 193 -29.58 -8.60 -7.43
N GLN A 194 -30.32 -8.13 -6.42
CA GLN A 194 -31.57 -7.40 -6.64
C GLN A 194 -31.34 -6.07 -7.36
N ALA A 195 -30.30 -5.33 -6.98
CA ALA A 195 -29.93 -4.08 -7.63
C ALA A 195 -29.59 -4.29 -9.12
N GLU A 196 -28.86 -5.35 -9.47
CA GLU A 196 -28.50 -5.66 -10.85
C GLU A 196 -29.73 -6.03 -11.68
N ARG A 197 -30.62 -6.88 -11.12
CA ARG A 197 -31.88 -7.24 -11.78
C ARG A 197 -32.69 -5.99 -12.15
N LYS A 198 -32.77 -5.03 -11.22
CA LYS A 198 -33.45 -3.75 -11.46
C LYS A 198 -32.73 -2.91 -12.52
N ALA A 199 -31.41 -2.79 -12.46
CA ALA A 199 -30.63 -2.06 -13.46
C ALA A 199 -30.81 -2.62 -14.88
N ARG A 200 -30.92 -3.95 -15.04
CA ARG A 200 -31.22 -4.63 -16.31
C ARG A 200 -32.61 -4.27 -16.83
N GLN A 201 -33.63 -4.37 -15.98
CA GLN A 201 -35.02 -4.04 -16.33
C GLN A 201 -35.17 -2.59 -16.77
N GLU A 202 -34.44 -1.68 -16.11
CA GLU A 202 -34.45 -0.25 -16.39
C GLU A 202 -33.45 0.16 -17.50
N LYS A 203 -32.73 -0.80 -18.12
CA LYS A 203 -31.73 -0.57 -19.17
C LYS A 203 -30.70 0.50 -18.80
N LYS A 204 -30.18 0.44 -17.57
CA LYS A 204 -29.19 1.41 -17.06
C LYS A 204 -27.76 1.04 -17.41
N GLY A 205 -26.93 2.06 -17.65
CA GLY A 205 -25.49 1.93 -17.90
C GLY A 205 -25.12 0.79 -18.86
N LEU A 206 -24.42 -0.23 -18.36
CA LEU A 206 -24.03 -1.46 -19.05
C LEU A 206 -25.17 -2.16 -19.80
N TRP A 207 -26.42 -1.96 -19.37
CA TRP A 207 -27.62 -2.58 -19.90
C TRP A 207 -28.34 -1.74 -20.94
N LYS A 208 -27.77 -0.59 -21.35
CA LYS A 208 -28.27 0.18 -22.49
C LYS A 208 -28.02 -0.60 -23.78
N ALA A 209 -29.09 -0.83 -24.54
CA ALA A 209 -29.06 -1.46 -25.86
C ALA A 209 -28.30 -0.58 -26.86
#